data_AF-A0A957ZFV6-F1
#
_entry.id   AF-A0A957ZFV6-F1
#
_cell.length_a   1.000
_cell.length_b   1.000
_cell.length_c   1.000
_cell.angle_alpha   90.00
_cell.angle_beta   90.00
_cell.angle_gamma   90.00
#
_symmetry.space_group_name_H-M   'P 1'
#
loop_
_entity.id
_entity.type
_entity.pdbx_description
1 polymer ?
#
loop_
_entity_poly.entity_id
_entity_poly.type
_entity_poly.pdbx_seq_one_letter_code
_entity_poly.pdbx_strand_id
1 'polypeptide(L)'
;EVASGNDALASHSDIRKTAKLMLQFIPGADFIFSGYSAIPKRDNLFGGGNFDAEDFDDYNILQRDMQVDGGVRPINEAEALAIRRQAAGAIQAVYAELGFPAIADHEVEAAVYAHSSDEMPERDLVADLAAADAFLESDRTMLTIVDALEKAAFHKTAQNILTMGKQRVAGDYLQPSAIFDKQFHVRSGINDVNDYVGPGTGYRLDDPAQKERWAEIQRLPQVQSPRDFIADQIGDPMP
;
A
#
# COMPACT_ATOMS: atom_id res chain seq x y z
N GLU A 1 -17.07 -10.74 -3.17
CA GLU A 1 -15.85 -10.16 -3.72
C GLU A 1 -16.12 -9.40 -5.02
N VAL A 2 -15.87 -8.11 -4.96
CA VAL A 2 -15.83 -7.18 -6.08
C VAL A 2 -14.58 -6.32 -5.93
N ALA A 3 -13.56 -6.62 -6.74
CA ALA A 3 -12.44 -5.73 -6.96
C ALA A 3 -12.85 -4.73 -8.06
N SER A 4 -13.18 -3.50 -7.64
CA SER A 4 -14.17 -2.68 -8.35
C SER A 4 -13.63 -1.77 -9.46
N GLY A 5 -12.48 -2.12 -10.05
CA GLY A 5 -11.84 -1.32 -11.09
C GLY A 5 -11.08 -0.13 -10.49
N ASN A 6 -11.34 1.06 -11.03
CA ASN A 6 -10.59 2.29 -10.68
C ASN A 6 -9.07 2.19 -10.89
N ASP A 7 -8.65 1.23 -11.69
CA ASP A 7 -7.28 0.79 -11.90
C ASP A 7 -6.71 1.18 -13.27
N ALA A 8 -7.55 1.66 -14.18
CA ALA A 8 -7.17 2.16 -15.50
C ALA A 8 -7.58 3.62 -15.70
N LEU A 9 -6.78 4.35 -16.46
CA LEU A 9 -7.01 5.74 -16.83
C LEU A 9 -8.38 5.91 -17.51
N ALA A 10 -9.30 6.61 -16.83
CA ALA A 10 -10.62 6.87 -17.40
C ALA A 10 -10.72 8.22 -18.13
N SER A 11 -9.84 9.17 -17.81
CA SER A 11 -9.94 10.56 -18.27
C SER A 11 -8.65 11.35 -18.02
N HIS A 12 -8.40 12.38 -18.85
CA HIS A 12 -7.38 13.40 -18.59
C HIS A 12 -7.89 14.54 -17.68
N SER A 13 -9.19 14.61 -17.43
CA SER A 13 -9.80 15.56 -16.51
C SER A 13 -9.90 14.96 -15.11
N ASP A 14 -9.35 15.65 -14.11
CA ASP A 14 -9.41 15.24 -12.72
C ASP A 14 -10.85 15.20 -12.20
N ILE A 15 -11.69 16.17 -12.58
CA ILE A 15 -13.12 16.15 -12.23
C ILE A 15 -13.78 14.85 -12.68
N ARG A 16 -13.51 14.41 -13.92
CA ARG A 16 -14.13 13.21 -14.48
C ARG A 16 -13.55 11.92 -13.89
N LYS A 17 -12.23 11.85 -13.64
CA LYS A 17 -11.59 10.68 -13.01
C LYS A 17 -12.07 10.51 -11.56
N THR A 18 -12.24 11.61 -10.82
CA THR A 18 -12.78 11.65 -9.46
C THR A 18 -14.26 11.30 -9.44
N ALA A 19 -15.08 11.87 -10.33
CA ALA A 19 -16.51 11.51 -10.42
C ALA A 19 -16.72 10.01 -10.68
N LYS A 20 -15.86 9.37 -11.49
CA LYS A 20 -15.86 7.92 -11.67
C LYS A 20 -15.53 7.20 -10.37
N LEU A 21 -14.44 7.58 -9.70
CA LEU A 21 -14.02 6.99 -8.41
C LEU A 21 -15.16 7.03 -7.37
N MET A 22 -15.88 8.14 -7.28
CA MET A 22 -16.93 8.35 -6.27
C MET A 22 -18.03 7.28 -6.30
N LEU A 23 -18.24 6.64 -7.46
CA LEU A 23 -19.23 5.56 -7.61
C LEU A 23 -18.89 4.30 -6.80
N GLN A 24 -17.62 4.08 -6.45
CA GLN A 24 -17.17 2.97 -5.61
C GLN A 24 -16.59 3.43 -4.27
N PHE A 25 -15.97 4.61 -4.24
CA PHE A 25 -15.38 5.18 -3.03
C PHE A 25 -16.43 5.44 -1.94
N ILE A 26 -17.53 6.14 -2.29
CA ILE A 26 -18.56 6.53 -1.31
C ILE A 26 -19.29 5.31 -0.71
N PRO A 27 -19.82 4.36 -1.51
CA PRO A 27 -20.51 3.20 -0.95
C PRO A 27 -19.56 2.13 -0.38
N GLY A 28 -18.28 2.15 -0.76
CA GLY A 28 -17.33 1.08 -0.51
C GLY A 28 -17.51 -0.12 -1.45
N ALA A 29 -16.45 -0.92 -1.56
CA ALA A 29 -16.41 -2.23 -2.20
C ALA A 29 -15.38 -3.10 -1.46
N ASP A 30 -15.34 -4.41 -1.74
CA ASP A 30 -14.30 -5.29 -1.16
C ASP A 30 -12.89 -4.75 -1.46
N PHE A 31 -12.69 -4.27 -2.70
CA PHE A 31 -11.57 -3.39 -3.05
C PHE A 31 -12.09 -2.19 -3.86
N ILE A 32 -12.01 -0.98 -3.29
CA ILE A 32 -12.41 0.29 -3.96
C ILE A 32 -11.58 0.53 -5.23
N PHE A 33 -10.31 0.13 -5.17
CA PHE A 33 -9.41 0.04 -6.30
C PHE A 33 -8.94 -1.40 -6.45
N SER A 34 -9.08 -1.98 -7.65
CA SER A 34 -8.38 -3.22 -8.04
C SER A 34 -6.94 -2.97 -8.50
N GLY A 35 -6.46 -1.73 -8.41
CA GLY A 35 -5.14 -1.33 -8.88
C GLY A 35 -4.90 0.17 -8.75
N TYR A 36 -4.98 0.72 -7.53
CA TYR A 36 -4.49 2.08 -7.27
C TYR A 36 -3.00 2.09 -7.62
N SER A 37 -2.56 2.97 -8.51
CA SER A 37 -1.15 2.98 -8.93
C SER A 37 -0.27 3.51 -7.79
N ALA A 38 0.51 2.64 -7.17
CA ALA A 38 1.42 3.04 -6.09
C ALA A 38 2.74 3.68 -6.57
N ILE A 39 2.82 3.94 -7.88
CA ILE A 39 3.90 4.56 -8.63
C ILE A 39 3.29 5.61 -9.56
N PRO A 40 4.04 6.64 -10.00
CA PRO A 40 3.52 7.63 -10.93
C PRO A 40 3.07 6.96 -12.23
N LYS A 41 2.08 7.55 -12.89
CA LYS A 41 1.47 7.04 -14.13
C LYS A 41 2.48 6.62 -15.18
N ARG A 42 3.62 7.33 -15.28
CA ARG A 42 4.71 7.03 -16.20
C ARG A 42 5.22 5.60 -16.08
N ASP A 43 5.35 5.09 -14.87
CA ASP A 43 5.90 3.76 -14.61
C ASP A 43 4.83 2.67 -14.55
N ASN A 44 3.56 3.06 -14.63
CA ASN A 44 2.46 2.11 -14.59
C ASN A 44 2.36 1.33 -15.92
N LEU A 45 2.80 0.08 -15.89
CA LEU A 45 2.80 -0.82 -17.04
C LEU A 45 1.40 -1.30 -17.49
N PHE A 46 0.33 -0.87 -16.82
CA PHE A 46 -1.06 -1.18 -17.17
C PHE A 46 -1.79 -0.01 -17.86
N GLY A 47 -1.04 0.95 -18.41
CA GLY A 47 -1.58 2.08 -19.17
C GLY A 47 -2.00 3.28 -18.31
N GLY A 48 -1.52 3.32 -17.06
CA GLY A 48 -1.81 4.38 -16.10
C GLY A 48 -3.05 4.10 -15.26
N GLY A 49 -2.93 4.25 -13.93
CA GLY A 49 -4.04 4.14 -12.99
C GLY A 49 -5.08 5.25 -13.15
N ASN A 50 -6.31 5.04 -12.66
CA ASN A 50 -7.28 6.14 -12.53
C ASN A 50 -6.81 7.17 -11.50
N PHE A 51 -6.13 6.70 -10.46
CA PHE A 51 -5.37 7.46 -9.47
C PHE A 51 -3.97 6.87 -9.37
N ASP A 52 -2.98 7.70 -9.05
CA ASP A 52 -1.61 7.28 -8.88
C ASP A 52 -0.91 7.88 -7.64
N ALA A 53 0.41 7.70 -7.55
CA ALA A 53 1.20 8.15 -6.42
C ALA A 53 1.16 9.67 -6.19
N GLU A 54 0.85 10.47 -7.22
CA GLU A 54 0.69 11.92 -7.10
C GLU A 54 -0.65 12.28 -6.42
N ASP A 55 -1.64 11.39 -6.49
CA ASP A 55 -2.98 11.61 -5.92
C ASP A 55 -3.11 11.13 -4.45
N PHE A 56 -2.05 10.60 -3.82
CA PHE A 56 -2.14 10.01 -2.47
C PHE A 56 -2.63 10.99 -1.41
N ASP A 57 -2.15 12.24 -1.45
CA ASP A 57 -2.55 13.26 -0.49
C ASP A 57 -3.99 13.69 -0.69
N ASP A 58 -4.42 13.90 -1.94
CA ASP A 58 -5.82 14.19 -2.27
C ASP A 58 -6.75 13.05 -1.83
N TYR A 59 -6.37 11.80 -2.05
CA TYR A 59 -7.16 10.65 -1.62
C TYR A 59 -7.27 10.55 -0.08
N ASN A 60 -6.23 10.90 0.66
CA ASN A 60 -6.28 11.01 2.11
C ASN A 60 -7.17 12.17 2.59
N ILE A 61 -7.15 13.30 1.89
CA ILE A 61 -8.04 14.44 2.17
C ILE A 61 -9.50 14.05 1.92
N LEU A 62 -9.80 13.39 0.79
CA LEU A 62 -11.15 12.93 0.47
C LEU A 62 -11.74 12.01 1.54
N GLN A 63 -10.95 11.06 2.05
CA GLN A 63 -11.36 10.18 3.16
C GLN A 63 -11.75 10.98 4.41
N ARG A 64 -10.92 11.96 4.77
CA ARG A 64 -11.17 12.84 5.93
C ARG A 64 -12.38 13.73 5.73
N ASP A 65 -12.51 14.38 4.58
CA ASP A 65 -13.55 15.38 4.33
C ASP A 65 -14.94 14.74 4.22
N MET A 66 -15.02 13.55 3.63
CA MET A 66 -16.29 12.83 3.44
C MET A 66 -16.61 11.86 4.58
N GLN A 67 -15.69 11.67 5.54
CA GLN A 67 -15.79 10.62 6.56
C GLN A 67 -16.02 9.23 5.92
N VAL A 68 -15.23 8.92 4.89
CA VAL A 68 -15.28 7.66 4.14
C VAL A 68 -13.96 6.92 4.32
N ASP A 69 -14.02 5.62 4.58
CA ASP A 69 -12.83 4.78 4.62
C ASP A 69 -12.45 4.34 3.20
N GLY A 70 -11.38 4.93 2.68
CA GLY A 70 -10.83 4.63 1.36
C GLY A 70 -9.83 3.47 1.34
N GLY A 71 -9.59 2.82 2.48
CA GLY A 71 -8.68 1.68 2.60
C GLY A 71 -7.19 2.01 2.70
N VAL A 72 -6.80 3.30 2.74
CA VAL A 72 -5.39 3.72 2.91
C VAL A 72 -5.22 4.69 4.08
N ARG A 73 -3.99 5.07 4.40
CA ARG A 73 -3.71 6.02 5.47
C ARG A 73 -2.61 7.00 5.05
N PRO A 74 -2.59 8.21 5.65
CA PRO A 74 -1.40 9.04 5.58
C PRO A 74 -0.20 8.32 6.22
N ILE A 75 0.97 8.52 5.62
CA ILE A 75 2.28 8.18 6.20
C ILE A 75 3.16 9.43 6.16
N ASN A 76 4.16 9.49 7.04
CA ASN A 76 5.17 10.54 6.94
C ASN A 76 6.35 10.07 6.08
N GLU A 77 7.15 11.03 5.60
CA GLU A 77 8.31 10.76 4.75
C GLU A 77 9.32 9.83 5.44
N ALA A 78 9.61 10.03 6.73
CA ALA A 78 10.56 9.18 7.45
C ALA A 78 10.11 7.70 7.50
N GLU A 79 8.81 7.46 7.67
CA GLU A 79 8.20 6.13 7.60
C GLU A 79 8.34 5.53 6.20
N ALA A 80 8.05 6.32 5.16
CA ALA A 80 8.19 5.90 3.76
C ALA A 80 9.64 5.53 3.42
N LEU A 81 10.61 6.38 3.78
CA LEU A 81 12.03 6.14 3.53
C LEU A 81 12.54 4.91 4.30
N ALA A 82 12.13 4.74 5.55
CA ALA A 82 12.53 3.59 6.37
C ALA A 82 12.05 2.27 5.77
N ILE A 83 10.77 2.18 5.35
CA ILE A 83 10.24 0.94 4.78
C ILE A 83 10.80 0.65 3.39
N ARG A 84 11.04 1.68 2.56
CA ARG A 84 11.71 1.53 1.26
C ARG A 84 13.14 1.03 1.42
N ARG A 85 13.91 1.57 2.38
CA ARG A 85 15.28 1.11 2.65
C ARG A 85 15.30 -0.34 3.13
N GLN A 86 14.38 -0.71 4.02
CA GLN A 86 14.25 -2.10 4.45
C GLN A 86 13.93 -3.03 3.26
N ALA A 87 13.00 -2.64 2.38
CA ALA A 87 12.62 -3.43 1.21
C ALA A 87 13.75 -3.56 0.18
N ALA A 88 14.42 -2.45 -0.15
CA ALA A 88 15.54 -2.42 -1.08
C ALA A 88 16.73 -3.25 -0.57
N GLY A 89 17.06 -3.16 0.72
CA GLY A 89 18.08 -4.02 1.33
C GLY A 89 17.68 -5.51 1.34
N ALA A 90 16.39 -5.82 1.58
CA ALA A 90 15.92 -7.20 1.57
C ALA A 90 16.02 -7.83 0.18
N ILE A 91 15.62 -7.12 -0.88
CA ILE A 91 15.72 -7.63 -2.25
C ILE A 91 17.19 -7.73 -2.71
N GLN A 92 18.04 -6.77 -2.31
CA GLN A 92 19.49 -6.85 -2.52
C GLN A 92 20.08 -8.13 -1.92
N ALA A 93 19.74 -8.45 -0.67
CA ALA A 93 20.23 -9.65 0.00
C ALA A 93 19.74 -10.94 -0.67
N VAL A 94 18.49 -10.99 -1.11
CA VAL A 94 17.94 -12.11 -1.89
C VAL A 94 18.72 -12.29 -3.19
N TYR A 95 18.95 -11.22 -3.95
CA TYR A 95 19.71 -11.28 -5.20
C TYR A 95 21.13 -11.80 -4.98
N ALA A 96 21.81 -11.31 -3.93
CA ALA A 96 23.15 -11.75 -3.58
C ALA A 96 23.20 -13.24 -3.22
N GLU A 97 22.30 -13.73 -2.37
CA GLU A 97 22.26 -15.13 -1.97
C GLU A 97 21.91 -16.07 -3.12
N LEU A 98 21.01 -15.65 -4.02
CA LEU A 98 20.59 -16.47 -5.16
C LEU A 98 21.59 -16.44 -6.33
N GLY A 99 22.60 -15.57 -6.28
CA GLY A 99 23.58 -15.39 -7.34
C GLY A 99 23.01 -14.69 -8.57
N PHE A 100 22.01 -13.82 -8.39
CA PHE A 100 21.46 -12.98 -9.45
C PHE A 100 22.37 -11.79 -9.76
N PRO A 101 22.17 -11.08 -10.88
CA PRO A 101 22.93 -9.87 -11.19
C PRO A 101 22.82 -8.87 -10.04
N ALA A 102 23.97 -8.48 -9.47
CA ALA A 102 24.01 -7.77 -8.20
C ALA A 102 23.14 -6.49 -8.21
N ILE A 103 22.53 -6.20 -7.07
CA ILE A 103 21.93 -4.90 -6.78
C ILE A 103 22.96 -4.13 -5.97
N ALA A 104 23.51 -3.06 -6.52
CA ALA A 104 24.52 -2.24 -5.88
C ALA A 104 23.92 -1.28 -4.83
N ASP A 105 24.73 -0.83 -3.88
CA ASP A 105 24.27 0.08 -2.81
C ASP A 105 23.70 1.40 -3.33
N HIS A 106 24.19 1.88 -4.48
CA HIS A 106 23.66 3.09 -5.11
C HIS A 106 22.28 2.85 -5.76
N GLU A 107 21.96 1.63 -6.21
CA GLU A 107 20.62 1.27 -6.65
C GLU A 107 19.66 1.18 -5.45
N VAL A 108 20.15 0.66 -4.31
CA VAL A 108 19.39 0.65 -3.05
C VAL A 108 19.06 2.08 -2.61
N GLU A 109 20.05 2.97 -2.53
CA GLU A 109 19.79 4.35 -2.13
C GLU A 109 18.92 5.10 -3.16
N ALA A 110 19.11 4.87 -4.47
CA ALA A 110 18.19 5.41 -5.47
C ALA A 110 16.75 4.93 -5.23
N ALA A 111 16.53 3.63 -5.02
CA ALA A 111 15.21 3.08 -4.72
C ALA A 111 14.60 3.64 -3.42
N VAL A 112 15.40 4.09 -2.45
CA VAL A 112 14.88 4.70 -1.23
C VAL A 112 14.19 6.04 -1.52
N TYR A 113 14.78 6.87 -2.39
CA TYR A 113 14.34 8.24 -2.62
C TYR A 113 13.58 8.45 -3.95
N ALA A 114 13.69 7.51 -4.88
CA ALA A 114 13.11 7.62 -6.21
C ALA A 114 11.59 7.80 -6.17
N HIS A 115 11.10 8.76 -6.95
CA HIS A 115 9.68 8.91 -7.23
C HIS A 115 9.26 7.99 -8.38
N SER A 116 10.11 7.86 -9.40
CA SER A 116 9.86 7.09 -10.62
C SER A 116 11.09 6.28 -11.05
N SER A 117 10.96 5.54 -12.14
CA SER A 117 12.08 4.82 -12.77
C SER A 117 13.13 5.77 -13.37
N ASP A 118 12.81 7.04 -13.60
CA ASP A 118 13.78 8.02 -14.12
C ASP A 118 14.92 8.30 -13.13
N GLU A 119 14.68 8.11 -11.83
CA GLU A 119 15.70 8.25 -10.79
C GLU A 119 16.44 6.95 -10.49
N MET A 120 16.11 5.85 -11.19
CA MET A 120 16.74 4.54 -10.99
C MET A 120 17.92 4.34 -11.96
N PRO A 121 19.06 3.79 -11.49
CA PRO A 121 20.16 3.41 -12.38
C PRO A 121 19.73 2.35 -13.39
N GLU A 122 20.29 2.43 -14.61
CA GLU A 122 20.07 1.39 -15.62
C GLU A 122 20.69 0.06 -15.17
N ARG A 123 19.96 -1.03 -15.40
CA ARG A 123 20.43 -2.40 -15.17
C ARG A 123 20.70 -3.13 -16.49
N ASP A 124 21.55 -4.14 -16.44
CA ASP A 124 21.77 -5.03 -17.58
C ASP A 124 20.56 -5.96 -17.75
N LEU A 125 19.63 -5.51 -18.61
CA LEU A 125 18.40 -6.23 -18.92
C LEU A 125 18.67 -7.64 -19.47
N VAL A 126 19.76 -7.85 -20.20
CA VAL A 126 20.07 -9.18 -20.76
C VAL A 126 20.48 -10.12 -19.65
N ALA A 127 21.33 -9.67 -18.73
CA ALA A 127 21.74 -10.46 -17.58
C ALA A 127 20.56 -10.76 -16.63
N ASP A 128 19.69 -9.77 -16.38
CA ASP A 128 18.50 -9.94 -15.54
C ASP A 128 17.51 -10.94 -16.17
N LEU A 129 17.25 -10.86 -17.48
CA LEU A 129 16.40 -11.82 -18.19
C LEU A 129 16.98 -13.24 -18.16
N ALA A 130 18.28 -13.39 -18.39
CA ALA A 130 18.94 -14.69 -18.33
C ALA A 130 18.85 -15.31 -16.91
N ALA A 131 19.00 -14.49 -15.87
CA ALA A 131 18.84 -14.96 -14.48
C ALA A 131 17.39 -15.32 -14.15
N ALA A 132 16.42 -14.57 -14.68
CA ALA A 132 14.99 -14.87 -14.53
C ALA A 132 14.61 -16.20 -15.20
N ASP A 133 15.08 -16.44 -16.43
CA ASP A 133 14.87 -17.70 -17.16
C ASP A 133 15.48 -18.88 -16.38
N ALA A 134 16.74 -18.75 -15.94
CA ALA A 134 17.40 -19.78 -15.14
C ALA A 134 16.70 -20.06 -13.81
N PHE A 135 16.10 -19.03 -13.18
CA PHE A 135 15.32 -19.21 -11.97
C PHE A 135 14.02 -19.99 -12.24
N LEU A 136 13.30 -19.67 -13.33
CA LEU A 136 12.09 -20.38 -13.74
C LEU A 136 12.33 -21.84 -14.12
N GLU A 137 13.50 -22.16 -14.66
CA GLU A 137 13.91 -23.53 -14.97
C GLU A 137 14.40 -24.34 -13.75
N SER A 138 14.65 -23.68 -12.62
CA SER A 138 15.16 -24.31 -11.40
C SER A 138 14.06 -24.92 -10.52
N ASP A 139 14.46 -25.67 -9.50
CA ASP A 139 13.58 -26.18 -8.43
C ASP A 139 13.42 -25.19 -7.26
N ARG A 140 13.97 -23.97 -7.39
CA ARG A 140 13.91 -22.94 -6.35
C ARG A 140 12.48 -22.45 -6.18
N THR A 141 12.09 -22.23 -4.93
CA THR A 141 10.71 -21.83 -4.57
C THR A 141 10.72 -20.66 -3.61
N MET A 142 9.52 -20.28 -3.13
CA MET A 142 9.37 -19.34 -2.01
C MET A 142 10.25 -19.72 -0.81
N LEU A 143 10.46 -21.01 -0.53
CA LEU A 143 11.31 -21.44 0.59
C LEU A 143 12.78 -21.03 0.40
N THR A 144 13.27 -21.06 -0.85
CA THR A 144 14.63 -20.57 -1.17
C THR A 144 14.77 -19.08 -0.85
N ILE A 145 13.72 -18.28 -1.09
CA ILE A 145 13.69 -16.85 -0.76
C ILE A 145 13.63 -16.62 0.76
N VAL A 146 12.84 -17.44 1.48
CA VAL A 146 12.77 -17.39 2.95
C VAL A 146 14.15 -17.69 3.56
N ASP A 147 14.82 -18.74 3.09
CA ASP A 147 16.17 -19.10 3.57
C ASP A 147 17.18 -17.99 3.29
N ALA A 148 17.11 -17.35 2.12
CA ALA A 148 17.99 -16.22 1.78
C ALA A 148 17.79 -15.03 2.72
N LEU A 149 16.54 -14.65 2.97
CA LEU A 149 16.21 -13.58 3.90
C LEU A 149 16.62 -13.91 5.34
N GLU A 150 16.45 -15.15 5.79
CA GLU A 150 16.89 -15.60 7.12
C GLU A 150 18.42 -15.50 7.28
N LYS A 151 19.19 -15.99 6.30
CA LYS A 151 20.66 -15.89 6.32
C LYS A 151 21.15 -14.44 6.36
N ALA A 152 20.42 -13.54 5.68
CA ALA A 152 20.71 -12.12 5.65
C ALA A 152 20.10 -11.33 6.83
N ALA A 153 19.60 -12.01 7.87
CA ALA A 153 19.01 -11.42 9.07
C ALA A 153 17.73 -10.58 8.84
N PHE A 154 17.03 -10.77 7.72
CA PHE A 154 15.70 -10.23 7.46
C PHE A 154 14.58 -11.13 8.05
N HIS A 155 14.76 -11.54 9.31
CA HIS A 155 13.92 -12.53 10.01
C HIS A 155 12.41 -12.25 9.90
N LYS A 156 12.00 -10.99 10.11
CA LYS A 156 10.59 -10.60 10.02
C LYS A 156 10.05 -10.76 8.60
N THR A 157 10.80 -10.35 7.59
CA THR A 157 10.39 -10.48 6.19
C THR A 157 10.32 -11.94 5.77
N ALA A 158 11.30 -12.75 6.18
CA ALA A 158 11.31 -14.19 5.94
C ALA A 158 10.11 -14.88 6.59
N GLN A 159 9.83 -14.57 7.87
CA GLN A 159 8.67 -15.09 8.59
C GLN A 159 7.35 -14.68 7.93
N ASN A 160 7.23 -13.44 7.45
CA ASN A 160 6.05 -12.96 6.74
C ASN A 160 5.80 -13.75 5.45
N ILE A 161 6.82 -13.94 4.62
CA ILE A 161 6.71 -14.72 3.37
C ILE A 161 6.38 -16.18 3.67
N LEU A 162 7.04 -16.79 4.66
CA LEU A 162 6.74 -18.16 5.08
C LEU A 162 5.28 -18.29 5.57
N THR A 163 4.79 -17.29 6.30
CA THR A 163 3.41 -17.28 6.80
C THR A 163 2.41 -17.14 5.66
N MET A 164 2.68 -16.29 4.66
CA MET A 164 1.90 -16.24 3.41
C MET A 164 1.90 -17.59 2.68
N GLY A 165 3.03 -18.31 2.66
CA GLY A 165 3.12 -19.67 2.13
C GLY A 165 2.20 -20.66 2.86
N LYS A 166 2.14 -20.59 4.20
CA LYS A 166 1.26 -21.44 5.02
C LYS A 166 -0.22 -21.23 4.72
N GLN A 167 -0.63 -20.02 4.33
CA GLN A 167 -2.02 -19.73 3.97
C GLN A 167 -2.51 -20.53 2.76
N ARG A 168 -1.61 -20.91 1.85
CA ARG A 168 -1.93 -21.80 0.72
C ARG A 168 -2.33 -23.21 1.17
N VAL A 169 -1.82 -23.65 2.32
CA VAL A 169 -2.15 -24.95 2.92
C VAL A 169 -3.45 -24.87 3.72
N ALA A 170 -3.64 -23.78 4.46
CA ALA A 170 -4.85 -23.57 5.25
C ALA A 170 -6.09 -23.38 4.36
N GLY A 171 -5.96 -22.63 3.26
CA GLY A 171 -7.05 -22.40 2.32
C GLY A 171 -8.12 -21.42 2.80
N ASP A 172 -8.01 -20.87 4.01
CA ASP A 172 -8.99 -19.92 4.56
C ASP A 172 -9.15 -18.66 3.70
N TYR A 173 -8.05 -18.21 3.07
CA TYR A 173 -8.06 -17.06 2.15
C TYR A 173 -8.72 -17.35 0.79
N LEU A 174 -9.21 -18.57 0.54
CA LEU A 174 -10.00 -18.88 -0.66
C LEU A 174 -11.47 -18.49 -0.50
N GLN A 175 -11.87 -18.03 0.69
CA GLN A 175 -13.23 -17.56 0.95
C GLN A 175 -13.49 -16.19 0.32
N PRO A 176 -14.75 -15.84 0.03
CA PRO A 176 -15.09 -14.60 -0.66
C PRO A 176 -14.54 -13.36 0.07
N SER A 177 -13.86 -12.47 -0.67
CA SER A 177 -13.36 -11.17 -0.18
C SER A 177 -12.26 -11.30 0.88
N ALA A 178 -11.50 -12.40 0.86
CA ALA A 178 -10.50 -12.66 1.88
C ALA A 178 -9.25 -11.77 1.75
N ILE A 179 -8.88 -11.11 2.84
CA ILE A 179 -7.63 -10.41 3.05
C ILE A 179 -6.98 -10.85 4.38
N PHE A 180 -5.76 -10.41 4.63
CA PHE A 180 -5.03 -10.68 5.87
C PHE A 180 -4.95 -9.42 6.74
N ASP A 181 -5.14 -9.59 8.06
CA ASP A 181 -4.73 -8.57 9.03
C ASP A 181 -3.20 -8.57 9.24
N LYS A 182 -2.71 -7.70 10.15
CA LYS A 182 -1.28 -7.56 10.46
C LYS A 182 -0.65 -8.83 11.06
N GLN A 183 -1.46 -9.79 11.51
CA GLN A 183 -1.06 -11.06 12.10
C GLN A 183 -1.30 -12.25 11.16
N PHE A 184 -1.67 -12.00 9.90
CA PHE A 184 -2.05 -13.01 8.92
C PHE A 184 -3.32 -13.80 9.28
N HIS A 185 -4.20 -13.25 10.11
CA HIS A 185 -5.55 -13.80 10.24
C HIS A 185 -6.37 -13.37 9.03
N VAL A 186 -7.13 -14.33 8.48
CA VAL A 186 -8.03 -14.07 7.35
C VAL A 186 -9.23 -13.26 7.84
N ARG A 187 -9.53 -12.15 7.15
CA ARG A 187 -10.82 -11.44 7.19
C ARG A 187 -11.48 -11.61 5.84
N SER A 188 -12.71 -12.11 5.82
CA SER A 188 -13.44 -12.41 4.59
C SER A 188 -14.93 -12.14 4.79
N GLY A 189 -15.72 -12.22 3.72
CA GLY A 189 -17.18 -12.11 3.79
C GLY A 189 -17.87 -13.20 4.63
N ILE A 190 -17.14 -14.18 5.18
CA ILE A 190 -17.67 -15.19 6.11
C ILE A 190 -17.54 -14.75 7.57
N ASN A 191 -16.40 -14.18 7.97
CA ASN A 191 -16.12 -13.82 9.37
C ASN A 191 -16.12 -12.30 9.62
N ASP A 192 -16.26 -11.51 8.56
CA ASP A 192 -16.38 -10.05 8.57
C ASP A 192 -17.56 -9.66 7.67
N VAL A 193 -18.75 -10.17 8.03
CA VAL A 193 -19.96 -10.07 7.22
C VAL A 193 -20.44 -8.63 7.18
N ASN A 194 -20.70 -8.10 5.98
CA ASN A 194 -21.42 -6.84 5.84
C ASN A 194 -22.89 -7.02 6.28
N ASP A 195 -23.26 -6.38 7.38
CA ASP A 195 -24.57 -6.47 8.03
C ASP A 195 -25.42 -5.20 7.84
N TYR A 196 -25.13 -4.41 6.80
CA TYR A 196 -25.89 -3.20 6.49
C TYR A 196 -27.38 -3.50 6.24
N VAL A 197 -28.24 -2.90 7.05
CA VAL A 197 -29.71 -2.92 6.94
C VAL A 197 -30.33 -1.52 6.97
N GLY A 198 -29.52 -0.49 6.72
CA GLY A 198 -29.94 0.91 6.69
C GLY A 198 -29.08 1.82 7.60
N PRO A 199 -29.43 3.11 7.69
CA PRO A 199 -28.71 4.07 8.52
C PRO A 199 -28.57 3.58 9.96
N GLY A 200 -27.35 3.65 10.49
CA GLY A 200 -27.06 3.22 11.85
C GLY A 200 -26.43 1.83 11.95
N THR A 201 -26.43 1.04 10.87
CA THR A 201 -25.93 -0.34 10.81
C THR A 201 -24.81 -0.48 9.77
N GLY A 202 -24.17 -1.65 9.66
CA GLY A 202 -23.07 -1.85 8.72
C GLY A 202 -21.74 -1.28 9.21
N TYR A 203 -20.76 -1.26 8.30
CA TYR A 203 -19.46 -0.64 8.53
C TYR A 203 -19.59 0.88 8.72
N ARG A 204 -18.98 1.39 9.81
CA ARG A 204 -19.09 2.80 10.19
C ARG A 204 -17.82 3.31 10.87
N LEU A 205 -17.25 4.40 10.34
CA LEU A 205 -16.06 5.03 10.93
C LEU A 205 -16.34 5.73 12.28
N ASP A 206 -17.59 6.09 12.56
CA ASP A 206 -18.00 6.70 13.83
C ASP A 206 -18.35 5.67 14.92
N ASP A 207 -18.31 4.37 14.60
CA ASP A 207 -18.44 3.31 15.59
C ASP A 207 -17.25 3.35 16.57
N PRO A 208 -17.46 3.23 17.90
CA PRO A 208 -16.38 3.04 18.87
C PRO A 208 -15.32 2.00 18.48
N ALA A 209 -15.70 0.92 17.78
CA ALA A 209 -14.78 -0.10 17.28
C ALA A 209 -13.81 0.42 16.21
N GLN A 210 -14.18 1.48 15.47
CA GLN A 210 -13.38 2.09 14.39
C GLN A 210 -12.71 3.40 14.81
N LYS A 211 -12.76 3.77 16.10
CA LYS A 211 -12.20 5.01 16.61
C LYS A 211 -10.73 5.23 16.22
N GLU A 212 -9.92 4.17 16.29
CA GLU A 212 -8.49 4.25 15.92
C GLU A 212 -8.31 4.49 14.42
N ARG A 213 -9.12 3.83 13.59
CA ARG A 213 -9.12 4.00 12.13
C ARG A 213 -9.54 5.42 11.74
N TRP A 214 -10.58 5.95 12.35
CA TRP A 214 -11.01 7.32 12.11
C TRP A 214 -9.95 8.35 12.53
N ALA A 215 -9.33 8.15 13.70
CA ALA A 215 -8.21 8.99 14.14
C ALA A 215 -7.00 8.89 13.19
N GLU A 216 -6.75 7.74 12.58
CA GLU A 216 -5.71 7.57 11.56
C GLU A 216 -5.99 8.38 10.29
N ILE A 217 -7.22 8.32 9.77
CA ILE A 217 -7.65 9.11 8.60
C ILE A 217 -7.52 10.62 8.86
N GLN A 218 -7.82 11.07 10.09
CA GLN A 218 -7.73 12.48 10.46
C GLN A 218 -6.29 13.02 10.61
N ARG A 219 -5.30 12.14 10.84
CA ARG A 219 -3.89 12.52 11.08
C ARG A 219 -3.12 12.77 9.78
N LEU A 220 -3.59 13.73 8.98
CA LEU A 220 -2.88 14.18 7.79
C LEU A 220 -1.62 14.99 8.20
N PRO A 221 -0.43 14.74 7.61
CA PRO A 221 0.82 15.40 8.00
C PRO A 221 0.79 16.94 7.94
N GLN A 222 0.01 17.49 7.03
CA GLN A 222 -0.13 18.93 6.77
C GLN A 222 -1.14 19.64 7.68
N VAL A 223 -1.88 18.92 8.53
CA VAL A 223 -2.87 19.54 9.42
C VAL A 223 -2.18 20.34 10.51
N GLN A 224 -2.53 21.63 10.59
CA GLN A 224 -2.08 22.54 11.62
C GLN A 224 -3.19 22.81 12.64
N SER A 225 -2.82 23.03 13.89
CA SER A 225 -3.78 23.37 14.94
C SER A 225 -4.33 24.79 14.72
N PRO A 226 -5.65 25.00 14.78
CA PRO A 226 -6.23 26.34 14.75
C PRO A 226 -5.64 27.27 15.83
N ARG A 227 -5.22 26.72 16.98
CA ARG A 227 -4.59 27.48 18.06
C ARG A 227 -3.26 28.09 17.63
N ASP A 228 -2.50 27.41 16.78
CA ASP A 228 -1.19 27.89 16.34
C ASP A 228 -1.35 29.10 15.41
N PHE A 229 -2.43 29.15 14.61
CA PHE A 229 -2.76 30.29 13.75
C PHE A 229 -3.20 31.55 14.51
N ILE A 230 -3.84 31.35 15.68
CA ILE A 230 -4.35 32.46 16.49
C ILE A 230 -3.49 32.72 17.72
N ALA A 231 -2.36 32.04 17.89
CA ALA A 231 -1.52 32.14 19.09
C ALA A 231 -1.13 33.59 19.38
N ASP A 232 -0.78 34.35 18.34
CA ASP A 232 -0.44 35.78 18.42
C ASP A 232 -1.65 36.69 18.63
N GLN A 233 -2.87 36.15 18.50
CA GLN A 233 -4.16 36.87 18.65
C GLN A 233 -4.87 36.53 19.97
N ILE A 234 -4.36 35.56 20.74
CA ILE A 234 -4.88 35.25 22.07
C ILE A 234 -4.27 36.26 23.05
N GLY A 235 -5.03 37.29 23.39
CA GLY A 235 -4.68 38.22 24.46
C GLY A 235 -4.75 37.57 25.85
N ASP A 236 -4.01 38.13 26.81
CA ASP A 236 -4.11 37.70 28.21
C ASP A 236 -5.53 37.96 28.74
N PRO A 237 -6.15 37.01 29.47
CA PRO A 237 -7.42 37.25 30.11
C PRO A 237 -7.30 38.46 31.05
N MET A 238 -8.20 39.44 30.90
CA MET A 238 -8.26 40.62 31.76
C MET A 238 -8.46 40.17 33.23
N PRO A 239 -7.75 40.79 34.19
CA PRO A 239 -7.79 40.42 35.60
C PRO A 239 -9.16 40.61 36.26
#